data_AF-F5RLT4-F1
#
_entry.id   AF-F5RLT4-F1
#
_cell.length_a   1.000
_cell.length_b   1.000
_cell.length_c   1.000
_cell.angle_alpha   90.00
_cell.angle_beta   90.00
_cell.angle_gamma   90.00
#
_symmetry.space_group_name_H-M   'P 1'
#
loop_
_entity.id
_entity.type
_entity.pdbx_description
1 polymer ?
#
loop_
_entity_poly.entity_id
_entity_poly.type
_entity_poly.pdbx_seq_one_letter_code
_entity_poly.pdbx_strand_id
1 'polypeptide(L)'
;MPMFKKSLLILLILALAVLGGTMYGYYTEQQAIALDQGTTEKAAAPRSIVVYVTGEVKKPGLVMLTEGQRVADAVNAVGGVIETADIDRINMAAFLEDGMQVRVPERIGGDVERPKNALTGKNAEGQINLNTASEKELQELPGIGPAMSARIIEYRETNGAFQNIEDIKKVRGIGNAKFEKLKDKVTI
;
A
#
# COMPACT_ATOMS: atom_id res chain seq x y z
N MET A 1 33.86 -54.45 68.14
CA MET A 1 34.20 -53.41 67.14
C MET A 1 32.98 -53.04 66.30
N PRO A 2 32.10 -52.13 66.76
CA PRO A 2 30.87 -51.73 66.04
C PRO A 2 31.03 -50.46 65.15
N MET A 3 32.17 -49.77 65.21
CA MET A 3 32.35 -48.49 64.49
C MET A 3 32.48 -48.63 62.97
N PHE A 4 33.08 -49.71 62.47
CA PHE A 4 33.21 -49.95 61.02
C PHE A 4 31.87 -50.15 60.30
N LYS A 5 30.90 -50.80 60.96
CA LYS A 5 29.57 -51.06 60.36
C LYS A 5 28.75 -49.77 60.18
N LYS A 6 28.88 -48.82 61.11
CA LYS A 6 28.21 -47.51 61.03
C LYS A 6 28.83 -46.62 59.97
N SER A 7 30.17 -46.62 59.87
CA SER A 7 30.89 -45.90 58.81
C SER A 7 30.58 -46.47 57.41
N LEU A 8 30.48 -47.80 57.28
CA LEU A 8 30.09 -48.46 56.04
C LEU A 8 28.65 -48.11 55.61
N LEU A 9 27.72 -47.99 56.57
CA LEU A 9 26.33 -47.56 56.32
C LEU A 9 26.26 -46.11 55.82
N ILE A 10 27.06 -45.22 56.40
CA ILE A 10 27.10 -43.80 55.98
C ILE A 10 27.70 -43.66 54.57
N LEU A 11 28.75 -44.42 54.25
CA LEU A 11 29.32 -44.48 52.90
C LEU A 11 28.33 -45.01 51.86
N LEU A 12 27.53 -46.01 52.22
CA LEU A 12 26.53 -46.58 51.33
C LEU A 12 25.39 -45.58 51.03
N ILE A 13 24.97 -44.81 52.04
CA ILE A 13 23.96 -43.75 51.86
C ILE A 13 24.51 -42.61 50.99
N LEU A 14 25.76 -42.19 51.20
CA LEU A 14 26.42 -41.19 50.37
C LEU A 14 26.57 -41.65 48.92
N ALA A 15 26.94 -42.91 48.69
CA ALA A 15 27.03 -43.49 47.35
C ALA A 15 25.67 -43.52 46.65
N LEU A 16 24.59 -43.89 47.37
CA LEU A 16 23.23 -43.86 46.84
C LEU A 16 22.73 -42.46 46.54
N ALA A 17 23.09 -41.45 47.36
CA ALA A 17 22.74 -40.06 47.10
C ALA A 17 23.45 -39.51 45.86
N VAL A 18 24.73 -39.87 45.66
CA VAL A 18 25.49 -39.51 44.45
C VAL A 18 24.93 -40.22 43.22
N LEU A 19 24.64 -41.52 43.30
CA LEU A 19 24.00 -42.29 42.22
C LEU A 19 22.61 -41.75 41.89
N GLY A 20 21.80 -41.41 42.89
CA GLY A 20 20.48 -40.81 42.70
C GLY A 20 20.58 -39.42 42.07
N GLY A 21 21.55 -38.60 42.49
CA GLY A 21 21.79 -37.27 41.93
C GLY A 21 22.27 -37.31 40.48
N THR A 22 23.21 -38.21 40.15
CA THR A 22 23.67 -38.39 38.76
C THR A 22 22.60 -38.99 37.86
N MET A 23 21.81 -39.94 38.38
CA MET A 23 20.69 -40.53 37.65
C MET A 23 19.56 -39.50 37.42
N TYR A 24 19.24 -38.67 38.41
CA TYR A 24 18.23 -37.61 38.28
C TYR A 24 18.67 -36.52 37.29
N GLY A 25 19.96 -36.11 37.31
CA GLY A 25 20.52 -35.20 36.32
C GLY A 25 20.44 -35.75 34.89
N TYR A 26 20.70 -37.05 34.74
CA TYR A 26 20.56 -37.75 33.45
C TYR A 26 19.11 -37.77 32.94
N TYR A 27 18.13 -37.89 33.84
CA TYR A 27 16.71 -37.82 33.47
C TYR A 27 16.25 -36.41 33.06
N THR A 28 16.81 -35.36 33.65
CA THR A 28 16.45 -33.97 33.26
C THR A 28 16.98 -33.55 31.89
N GLU A 29 18.06 -34.17 31.40
CA GLU A 29 18.66 -33.83 30.10
C GLU A 29 17.87 -34.39 28.90
N GLN A 30 17.03 -35.41 29.12
CA GLN A 30 16.18 -36.03 28.09
C GLN A 30 14.89 -35.25 27.77
N GLN A 31 14.62 -34.17 28.51
CA GLN A 31 13.46 -33.29 28.29
C GLN A 31 13.85 -32.01 27.52
N ALA A 32 14.92 -32.07 26.73
CA ALA A 32 15.11 -31.11 25.65
C ALA A 32 13.98 -31.34 24.62
N ILE A 33 13.11 -30.35 24.48
CA ILE A 33 12.09 -30.30 23.44
C ILE A 33 12.84 -30.40 22.11
N ALA A 34 12.78 -31.57 21.47
CA ALA A 34 13.10 -31.66 20.06
C ALA A 34 12.10 -30.77 19.34
N LEU A 35 12.56 -29.63 18.80
CA LEU A 35 11.79 -28.92 17.79
C LEU A 35 11.52 -29.94 16.70
N ASP A 36 10.25 -30.32 16.57
CA ASP A 36 9.71 -31.10 15.47
C ASP A 36 10.31 -30.52 14.18
N GLN A 37 11.20 -31.28 13.54
CA GLN A 37 11.72 -30.88 12.25
C GLN A 37 10.53 -30.96 11.31
N GLY A 38 9.89 -29.81 11.13
CA GLY A 38 8.67 -29.64 10.36
C GLY A 38 8.72 -30.54 9.15
N THR A 39 7.68 -31.36 9.03
CA THR A 39 7.40 -32.22 7.87
C THR A 39 8.01 -31.55 6.65
N THR A 40 9.03 -32.19 6.06
CA THR A 40 9.60 -31.72 4.81
C THR A 40 8.51 -31.90 3.78
N GLU A 41 7.64 -30.89 3.66
CA GLU A 41 6.68 -30.79 2.58
C GLU A 41 7.51 -30.89 1.32
N LYS A 42 7.38 -32.05 0.67
CA LYS A 42 7.93 -32.33 -0.65
C LYS A 42 7.55 -31.13 -1.52
N ALA A 43 8.53 -30.25 -1.78
CA ALA A 43 8.34 -29.00 -2.50
C ALA A 43 7.53 -29.32 -3.75
N ALA A 44 6.26 -28.91 -3.75
CA ALA A 44 5.40 -29.06 -4.91
C ALA A 44 6.13 -28.37 -6.07
N ALA A 45 6.21 -29.05 -7.21
CA ALA A 45 6.87 -28.48 -8.38
C ALA A 45 6.30 -27.06 -8.63
N PRO A 46 7.16 -26.06 -8.88
CA PRO A 46 6.71 -24.69 -9.08
C PRO A 46 5.66 -24.67 -10.19
N ARG A 47 4.44 -24.26 -9.84
CA ARG A 47 3.37 -24.14 -10.84
C ARG A 47 3.77 -23.03 -11.80
N SER A 48 3.58 -23.26 -13.10
CA SER A 48 3.80 -22.24 -14.11
C SER A 48 2.49 -21.49 -14.37
N ILE A 49 2.60 -20.18 -14.53
CA ILE A 49 1.51 -19.26 -14.86
C ILE A 49 1.79 -18.59 -16.20
N VAL A 50 0.73 -18.23 -16.92
CA VAL A 50 0.79 -17.50 -18.19
C VAL A 50 0.29 -16.09 -17.96
N VAL A 51 1.10 -15.10 -18.33
CA VAL A 51 0.76 -13.68 -18.20
C VAL A 51 0.88 -13.01 -19.55
N TYR A 52 -0.06 -12.12 -19.87
CA TYR A 52 0.00 -11.34 -21.11
C TYR A 52 0.55 -9.94 -20.83
N VAL A 53 1.74 -9.62 -21.37
CA VAL A 53 2.40 -8.33 -21.17
C VAL A 53 2.23 -7.46 -22.41
N THR A 54 1.76 -6.23 -22.22
CA THR A 54 1.39 -5.29 -23.29
C THR A 54 1.86 -3.86 -22.99
N GLY A 55 1.86 -3.01 -24.02
CA GLY A 55 2.20 -1.59 -23.90
C GLY A 55 3.68 -1.32 -24.18
N GLU A 56 4.27 -0.40 -23.42
CA GLU A 56 5.64 0.10 -23.63
C GLU A 56 6.71 -0.87 -23.10
N VAL A 57 6.78 -2.04 -23.72
CA VAL A 57 7.79 -3.07 -23.50
C VAL A 57 8.45 -3.46 -24.81
N LYS A 58 9.67 -3.99 -24.77
CA LYS A 58 10.41 -4.32 -26.00
C LYS A 58 9.72 -5.37 -26.86
N LYS A 59 9.13 -6.40 -26.24
CA LYS A 59 8.48 -7.52 -26.94
C LYS A 59 7.15 -7.89 -26.27
N PRO A 60 6.05 -7.17 -26.54
CA PRO A 60 4.73 -7.52 -26.03
C PRO A 60 4.35 -8.97 -26.40
N GLY A 61 3.69 -9.68 -25.50
CA GLY A 61 3.33 -11.07 -25.72
C GLY A 61 2.98 -11.84 -24.46
N LEU A 62 2.67 -13.12 -24.65
CA LEU A 62 2.45 -14.08 -23.58
C LEU A 62 3.80 -14.57 -23.04
N VAL A 63 3.94 -14.60 -21.72
CA VAL A 63 5.13 -15.13 -21.03
C VAL A 63 4.73 -16.20 -20.02
N MET A 64 5.54 -17.25 -19.96
CA MET A 64 5.43 -18.31 -18.98
C MET A 64 6.35 -18.00 -17.81
N LEU A 65 5.79 -17.95 -16.61
CA LEU A 65 6.47 -17.56 -15.38
C LEU A 65 6.17 -18.58 -14.27
N THR A 66 6.94 -18.54 -13.20
CA THR A 66 6.69 -19.35 -12.02
C THR A 66 5.70 -18.64 -11.09
N GLU A 67 4.78 -19.38 -10.49
CA GLU A 67 3.86 -18.88 -9.46
C GLU A 67 4.62 -18.21 -8.31
N GLY A 68 4.15 -17.04 -7.87
CA GLY A 68 4.83 -16.21 -6.85
C GLY A 68 5.78 -15.15 -7.40
N GLN A 69 6.01 -15.10 -8.72
CA GLN A 69 6.72 -13.99 -9.36
C GLN A 69 5.90 -12.69 -9.38
N ARG A 70 6.60 -11.57 -9.54
CA ARG A 70 6.01 -10.22 -9.53
C ARG A 70 5.93 -9.63 -10.93
N VAL A 71 5.16 -8.56 -11.08
CA VAL A 71 5.03 -7.79 -12.32
C VAL A 71 6.39 -7.40 -12.92
N ALA A 72 7.36 -7.05 -12.09
CA ALA A 72 8.73 -6.78 -12.52
C ALA A 72 9.35 -7.95 -13.32
N ASP A 73 9.14 -9.18 -12.87
CA ASP A 73 9.68 -10.39 -13.52
C ASP A 73 9.03 -10.61 -14.89
N ALA A 74 7.73 -10.39 -15.01
CA ALA A 74 7.04 -10.45 -16.30
C ALA A 74 7.54 -9.40 -17.29
N VAL A 75 7.74 -8.16 -16.82
CA VAL A 75 8.28 -7.07 -17.64
C VAL A 75 9.72 -7.38 -18.08
N ASN A 76 10.53 -7.97 -17.20
CA ASN A 76 11.89 -8.40 -17.53
C ASN A 76 11.88 -9.55 -18.56
N ALA A 77 10.95 -10.50 -18.44
CA ALA A 77 10.81 -11.63 -19.37
C ALA A 77 10.50 -11.18 -20.82
N VAL A 78 9.81 -10.05 -20.99
CA VAL A 78 9.59 -9.43 -22.31
C VAL A 78 10.71 -8.49 -22.78
N GLY A 79 11.86 -8.52 -22.11
CA GLY A 79 13.05 -7.73 -22.47
C GLY A 79 13.12 -6.35 -21.80
N GLY A 80 12.25 -6.10 -20.82
CA GLY A 80 12.16 -4.85 -20.09
C GLY A 80 11.27 -3.81 -20.79
N VAL A 81 11.20 -2.64 -20.15
CA VAL A 81 10.51 -1.48 -20.68
C VAL A 81 11.35 -0.73 -21.73
N ILE A 82 10.70 0.11 -22.52
CA ILE A 82 11.34 1.08 -23.43
C ILE A 82 11.38 2.48 -22.79
N GLU A 83 12.16 3.41 -23.35
CA GLU A 83 12.40 4.73 -22.75
C GLU A 83 11.12 5.55 -22.56
N THR A 84 10.15 5.35 -23.45
CA THR A 84 8.82 5.98 -23.41
C THR A 84 7.91 5.37 -22.33
N ALA A 85 8.30 4.32 -21.62
CA ALA A 85 7.45 3.68 -20.62
C ALA A 85 7.36 4.46 -19.31
N ASP A 86 6.16 4.59 -18.75
CA ASP A 86 5.92 5.17 -17.43
C ASP A 86 5.85 4.08 -16.35
N ILE A 87 7.00 3.81 -15.74
CA ILE A 87 7.16 2.79 -14.71
C ILE A 87 6.46 3.21 -13.40
N ASP A 88 6.33 4.51 -13.13
CA ASP A 88 5.77 5.01 -11.87
C ASP A 88 4.25 4.78 -11.76
N ARG A 89 3.59 4.48 -12.88
CA ARG A 89 2.15 4.22 -12.95
C ARG A 89 1.78 2.74 -12.85
N ILE A 90 2.78 1.85 -12.72
CA ILE A 90 2.56 0.42 -12.59
C ILE A 90 3.13 -0.10 -11.27
N ASN A 91 2.36 -0.92 -10.55
CA ASN A 91 2.85 -1.60 -9.36
C ASN A 91 3.75 -2.78 -9.76
N MET A 92 5.05 -2.52 -9.96
CA MET A 92 6.03 -3.56 -10.31
C MET A 92 6.17 -4.64 -9.23
N ALA A 93 5.80 -4.34 -7.99
CA ALA A 93 5.86 -5.27 -6.89
C ALA A 93 4.61 -6.14 -6.76
N ALA A 94 3.55 -5.94 -7.54
CA ALA A 94 2.36 -6.80 -7.45
C ALA A 94 2.72 -8.25 -7.81
N PHE A 95 2.11 -9.22 -7.10
CA PHE A 95 2.21 -10.62 -7.47
C PHE A 95 1.42 -10.90 -8.75
N LEU A 96 1.87 -11.89 -9.50
CA LEU A 96 1.22 -12.34 -10.72
C LEU A 96 0.32 -13.55 -10.46
N GLU A 97 -0.78 -13.58 -11.19
CA GLU A 97 -1.73 -14.69 -11.23
C GLU A 97 -1.82 -15.24 -12.65
N ASP A 98 -2.22 -16.50 -12.79
CA ASP A 98 -2.44 -17.12 -14.11
C ASP A 98 -3.55 -16.40 -14.88
N GLY A 99 -3.31 -16.13 -16.17
CA GLY A 99 -4.21 -15.39 -17.03
C GLY A 99 -4.21 -13.87 -16.81
N MET A 100 -3.35 -13.34 -15.93
CA MET A 100 -3.24 -11.90 -15.68
C MET A 100 -2.74 -11.14 -16.92
N GLN A 101 -3.29 -9.94 -17.15
CA GLN A 101 -2.75 -8.98 -18.12
C GLN A 101 -1.97 -7.87 -17.42
N VAL A 102 -0.74 -7.68 -17.83
CA VAL A 102 0.13 -6.58 -17.39
C VAL A 102 0.24 -5.58 -18.52
N ARG A 103 -0.22 -4.34 -18.29
CA ARG A 103 -0.10 -3.24 -19.26
C ARG A 103 0.87 -2.20 -18.76
N VAL A 104 1.96 -1.99 -19.49
CA VAL A 104 2.93 -0.92 -19.22
C VAL A 104 2.49 0.35 -19.95
N PRO A 105 2.11 1.41 -19.23
CA PRO A 105 1.64 2.64 -19.86
C PRO A 105 2.80 3.43 -20.49
N GLU A 106 2.47 4.24 -21.49
CA GLU A 106 3.38 5.25 -22.03
C GLU A 106 3.44 6.48 -21.11
N ARG A 107 4.65 7.00 -20.95
CA ARG A 107 4.93 8.31 -20.38
C ARG A 107 4.44 9.32 -21.40
N ILE A 108 3.22 9.80 -21.18
CA ILE A 108 2.63 10.86 -21.97
C ILE A 108 3.58 12.06 -21.92
N GLY A 109 4.34 12.24 -23.01
CA GLY A 109 5.28 13.34 -23.17
C GLY A 109 4.52 14.64 -23.43
N GLY A 110 4.54 15.51 -22.45
CA GLY A 110 3.98 16.86 -22.53
C GLY A 110 3.47 17.31 -21.17
N ASP A 111 3.59 18.61 -20.90
CA ASP A 111 2.88 19.35 -19.86
C ASP A 111 1.35 19.28 -20.04
N VAL A 112 0.81 18.07 -20.14
CA VAL A 112 -0.59 17.82 -19.93
C VAL A 112 -0.69 17.56 -18.44
N GLU A 113 -1.00 18.65 -17.73
CA GLU A 113 -1.68 18.63 -16.44
C GLU A 113 -2.39 17.30 -16.29
N ARG A 114 -1.87 16.42 -15.43
CA ARG A 114 -2.56 15.18 -15.07
C ARG A 114 -4.02 15.57 -14.83
N PRO A 115 -5.02 14.93 -15.44
CA PRO A 115 -6.28 14.81 -14.74
C PRO A 115 -5.92 13.88 -13.58
N LYS A 116 -5.46 14.48 -12.46
CA LYS A 116 -5.64 13.87 -11.16
C LYS A 116 -7.10 13.50 -11.18
N ASN A 117 -7.39 12.21 -11.08
CA ASN A 117 -8.75 11.71 -10.97
C ASN A 117 -9.57 12.72 -10.19
N ALA A 118 -10.57 13.23 -10.89
CA ALA A 118 -11.69 13.99 -10.40
C ALA A 118 -11.93 13.82 -8.90
N LEU A 119 -11.27 14.64 -8.09
CA LEU A 119 -11.99 15.53 -7.21
C LEU A 119 -12.52 16.64 -8.12
N THR A 120 -13.37 16.28 -9.09
CA THR A 120 -14.13 17.31 -9.77
C THR A 120 -14.90 17.96 -8.66
N GLY A 121 -14.61 19.24 -8.41
CA GLY A 121 -15.52 20.03 -7.58
C GLY A 121 -16.93 19.99 -8.20
N LYS A 122 -17.07 19.56 -9.45
CA LYS A 122 -18.35 19.35 -10.12
C LYS A 122 -19.11 18.11 -9.65
N ASN A 123 -20.33 18.33 -9.18
CA ASN A 123 -21.33 17.27 -9.03
C ASN A 123 -21.91 16.84 -10.40
N ALA A 124 -22.81 15.84 -10.40
CA ALA A 124 -23.46 15.32 -11.60
C ALA A 124 -24.27 16.38 -12.38
N GLU A 125 -24.59 17.51 -11.73
CA GLU A 125 -25.32 18.66 -12.29
C GLU A 125 -24.37 19.75 -12.82
N GLY A 126 -23.05 19.54 -12.71
CA GLY A 126 -22.03 20.48 -13.14
C GLY A 126 -21.78 21.64 -12.19
N GLN A 127 -22.27 21.59 -10.94
CA GLN A 127 -22.07 22.62 -9.92
C GLN A 127 -20.72 22.45 -9.23
N ILE A 128 -19.98 23.54 -9.08
CA ILE A 128 -18.60 23.56 -8.57
C ILE A 128 -18.58 23.66 -7.04
N ASN A 129 -17.91 22.71 -6.41
CA ASN A 129 -17.75 22.60 -4.96
C ASN A 129 -16.72 23.62 -4.47
N LEU A 130 -17.14 24.55 -3.62
CA LEU A 130 -16.29 25.64 -3.13
C LEU A 130 -15.12 25.16 -2.24
N ASN A 131 -15.29 24.02 -1.58
CA ASN A 131 -14.31 23.44 -0.66
C ASN A 131 -13.23 22.61 -1.38
N THR A 132 -13.58 21.97 -2.50
CA THR A 132 -12.67 21.04 -3.20
C THR A 132 -12.21 21.53 -4.57
N ALA A 133 -12.91 22.48 -5.18
CA ALA A 133 -12.56 22.97 -6.51
C ALA A 133 -11.16 23.59 -6.56
N SER A 134 -10.49 23.34 -7.67
CA SER A 134 -9.24 23.97 -8.06
C SER A 134 -9.45 25.41 -8.51
N GLU A 135 -8.38 26.19 -8.57
CA GLU A 135 -8.43 27.57 -9.02
C GLU A 135 -9.02 27.70 -10.44
N LYS A 136 -8.63 26.79 -11.34
CA LYS A 136 -9.09 26.74 -12.73
C LYS A 136 -10.59 26.42 -12.81
N GLU A 137 -11.08 25.49 -12.00
CA GLU A 137 -12.52 25.17 -11.93
C GLU A 137 -13.32 26.35 -11.38
N LEU A 138 -12.84 27.03 -10.34
CA LEU A 138 -13.50 28.23 -9.81
C LEU A 138 -13.62 29.35 -10.84
N GLN A 139 -12.67 29.47 -11.77
CA GLN A 139 -12.70 30.46 -12.85
C GLN A 139 -13.76 30.19 -13.93
N GLU A 140 -14.33 28.98 -13.97
CA GLU A 140 -15.44 28.67 -14.86
C GLU A 140 -16.77 29.31 -14.39
N LEU A 141 -16.82 29.77 -13.15
CA LEU A 141 -17.98 30.43 -12.58
C LEU A 141 -18.17 31.85 -13.16
N PRO A 142 -19.41 32.27 -13.43
CA PRO A 142 -19.68 33.57 -14.03
C PRO A 142 -19.21 34.72 -13.13
N GLY A 143 -18.26 35.51 -13.62
CA GLY A 143 -17.71 36.67 -12.90
C GLY A 143 -16.63 36.33 -11.87
N ILE A 144 -16.09 35.11 -11.89
CA ILE A 144 -14.91 34.69 -11.13
C ILE A 144 -13.72 34.59 -12.08
N GLY A 145 -12.77 35.50 -11.96
CA GLY A 145 -11.48 35.43 -12.65
C GLY A 145 -10.34 35.04 -11.70
N PRO A 146 -9.08 34.99 -12.18
CA PRO A 146 -7.92 34.54 -11.40
C PRO A 146 -7.79 35.22 -10.02
N ALA A 147 -7.98 36.54 -9.97
CA ALA A 147 -7.91 37.29 -8.72
C ALA A 147 -9.04 36.97 -7.73
N MET A 148 -10.17 36.44 -8.21
CA MET A 148 -11.30 36.06 -7.36
C MET A 148 -11.23 34.60 -6.93
N SER A 149 -10.84 33.70 -7.83
CA SER A 149 -10.60 32.29 -7.49
C SER A 149 -9.52 32.16 -6.42
N ALA A 150 -8.42 32.93 -6.52
CA ALA A 150 -7.38 32.97 -5.49
C ALA A 150 -7.93 33.39 -4.12
N ARG A 151 -8.82 34.40 -4.06
CA ARG A 151 -9.44 34.84 -2.80
C ARG A 151 -10.39 33.82 -2.19
N ILE A 152 -11.09 33.04 -3.01
CA ILE A 152 -11.96 31.96 -2.54
C ILE A 152 -11.11 30.87 -1.87
N ILE A 153 -9.99 30.51 -2.49
CA ILE A 153 -9.03 29.53 -1.95
C ILE A 153 -8.41 30.06 -0.65
N GLU A 154 -7.90 31.29 -0.67
CA GLU A 154 -7.33 31.95 0.51
C GLU A 154 -8.33 32.01 1.67
N TYR A 155 -9.60 32.31 1.37
CA TYR A 155 -10.66 32.34 2.37
C TYR A 155 -10.86 30.98 3.04
N ARG A 156 -10.96 29.88 2.27
CA ARG A 156 -11.16 28.54 2.86
C ARG A 156 -9.93 28.01 3.60
N GLU A 157 -8.73 28.45 3.23
CA GLU A 157 -7.49 28.10 3.93
C GLU A 157 -7.36 28.85 5.26
N THR A 158 -7.78 30.12 5.30
CA THR A 158 -7.62 30.98 6.48
C THR A 158 -8.79 30.87 7.46
N ASN A 159 -10.01 30.71 6.96
CA ASN A 159 -11.25 30.72 7.75
C ASN A 159 -11.88 29.32 7.90
N GLY A 160 -11.28 28.31 7.25
CA GLY A 160 -11.84 26.96 7.17
C GLY A 160 -12.86 26.78 6.04
N ALA A 161 -13.32 25.54 5.87
CA ALA A 161 -14.27 25.17 4.81
C ALA A 161 -15.60 25.94 4.91
N PHE A 162 -16.17 26.27 3.75
CA PHE A 162 -17.51 26.83 3.62
C PHE A 162 -18.55 25.83 4.16
N GLN A 163 -19.40 26.28 5.09
CA GLN A 163 -20.44 25.44 5.70
C GLN A 163 -21.77 25.59 4.98
N ASN A 164 -22.02 26.74 4.37
CA ASN A 164 -23.19 27.03 3.55
C ASN A 164 -22.76 27.71 2.25
N ILE A 165 -23.56 27.56 1.19
CA ILE A 165 -23.30 28.22 -0.10
C ILE A 165 -23.22 29.76 0.07
N GLU A 166 -24.01 30.32 0.98
CA GLU A 166 -24.04 31.75 1.29
C GLU A 166 -22.75 32.28 1.93
N ASP A 167 -21.93 31.41 2.53
CA ASP A 167 -20.65 31.80 3.14
C ASP A 167 -19.68 32.36 2.10
N ILE A 168 -19.87 32.07 0.81
CA ILE A 168 -19.09 32.67 -0.28
C ILE A 168 -19.16 34.21 -0.29
N LYS A 169 -20.22 34.80 0.29
CA LYS A 169 -20.38 36.26 0.42
C LYS A 169 -19.40 36.90 1.41
N LYS A 170 -18.79 36.09 2.29
CA LYS A 170 -17.74 36.54 3.20
C LYS A 170 -16.41 36.76 2.47
N VAL A 171 -16.27 36.24 1.25
CA VAL A 171 -15.11 36.48 0.38
C VAL A 171 -15.17 37.91 -0.16
N ARG A 172 -14.07 38.65 0.05
CA ARG A 172 -13.95 40.04 -0.41
C ARG A 172 -14.17 40.16 -1.93
N GLY A 173 -15.21 40.90 -2.31
CA GLY A 173 -15.55 41.16 -3.71
C GLY A 173 -16.65 40.26 -4.29
N ILE A 174 -17.26 39.39 -3.45
CA ILE A 174 -18.48 38.63 -3.74
C ILE A 174 -19.63 39.20 -2.90
N GLY A 175 -20.40 40.13 -3.48
CA GLY A 175 -21.63 40.65 -2.87
C GLY A 175 -22.88 39.92 -3.37
N ASN A 176 -24.06 40.36 -2.91
CA ASN A 176 -25.37 39.80 -3.29
C ASN A 176 -25.53 39.64 -4.82
N ALA A 177 -25.16 40.66 -5.59
CA ALA A 177 -25.30 40.64 -7.05
C ALA A 177 -24.49 39.55 -7.76
N LYS A 178 -23.34 39.15 -7.19
CA LYS A 178 -22.54 38.05 -7.73
C LYS A 178 -23.04 36.71 -7.19
N PHE A 179 -23.38 36.66 -5.90
CA PHE A 179 -23.96 35.47 -5.28
C PHE A 179 -25.18 34.95 -6.03
N GLU A 180 -26.12 35.82 -6.42
CA GLU A 180 -27.31 35.43 -7.18
C GLU A 180 -26.99 34.73 -8.51
N LYS A 181 -25.85 35.06 -9.13
CA LYS A 181 -25.40 34.41 -10.37
C LYS A 181 -24.64 33.11 -10.15
N LEU A 182 -24.17 32.89 -8.91
CA LEU A 182 -23.31 31.77 -8.54
C LEU A 182 -24.09 30.66 -7.82
N LYS A 183 -25.13 31.00 -7.06
CA LYS A 183 -25.84 30.08 -6.15
C LYS A 183 -26.29 28.77 -6.79
N ASP A 184 -26.71 28.80 -8.06
CA ASP A 184 -27.18 27.62 -8.79
C ASP A 184 -26.05 26.81 -9.46
N LYS A 185 -24.82 27.34 -9.44
CA LYS A 185 -23.61 26.77 -10.07
C LYS A 185 -22.58 26.30 -9.06
N VAL A 186 -22.86 26.41 -7.77
CA VAL A 186 -21.91 26.05 -6.72
C VAL A 186 -22.54 25.09 -5.72
N THR A 187 -21.69 24.26 -5.11
CA THR A 187 -22.05 23.36 -3.99
C THR A 187 -20.96 23.46 -2.91
N ILE A 188 -21.16 22.82 -1.77
CA ILE A 188 -20.16 22.65 -0.71
C ILE A 188 -19.69 21.22 -0.59
#